data_AF-W2C589-F1
#
_entry.id   AF-W2C589-F1
#
_cell.length_a   1.000
_cell.length_b   1.000
_cell.length_c   1.000
_cell.angle_alpha   90.00
_cell.angle_beta   90.00
_cell.angle_gamma   90.00
#
_symmetry.space_group_name_H-M   'P 1'
#
loop_
_entity.id
_entity.type
_entity.pdbx_description
1 polymer ?
#
loop_
_entity_poly.entity_id
_entity_poly.type
_entity_poly.pdbx_seq_one_letter_code
_entity_poly.pdbx_strand_id
1 'polypeptide(L)'
;MCLFGEIIDNEMVLNEAGHVAEEEWQNTINIRPGQVLLHEYVIMPNHMHAIVEITQSTSLSTLRSIYNNWHAGFPEVVDDNPIPCHSPSHTLGAIVRGYKAAVSKRLGFTVWQRNYYEHIIRNSQSYQRISEYIIINPENWQGDDLYIDE
;
A
#
# COMPACT_ATOMS: atom_id res chain seq x y z
N MET A 1 -20.09 -3.49 0.89
CA MET A 1 -20.52 -2.19 1.43
C MET A 1 -19.73 -1.11 0.73
N CYS A 2 -20.40 -0.16 0.09
CA CYS A 2 -19.80 1.02 -0.54
C CYS A 2 -19.55 2.07 0.53
N LEU A 3 -18.31 2.14 1.04
CA LEU A 3 -17.95 3.02 2.15
C LEU A 3 -17.36 4.36 1.70
N PHE A 4 -16.57 4.35 0.62
CA PHE A 4 -15.72 5.47 0.24
C PHE A 4 -16.43 6.49 -0.67
N GLY A 5 -17.63 6.18 -1.12
CA GLY A 5 -18.40 7.02 -2.04
C GLY A 5 -19.26 6.16 -2.96
N GLU A 6 -19.61 6.74 -4.09
CA GLU A 6 -20.50 6.15 -5.10
C GLU A 6 -20.02 6.50 -6.51
N ILE A 7 -20.48 5.75 -7.49
CA ILE A 7 -20.21 6.03 -8.91
C ILE A 7 -21.43 6.76 -9.48
N ILE A 8 -21.26 8.00 -9.93
CA ILE A 8 -22.30 8.81 -10.58
C ILE A 8 -21.80 9.15 -11.97
N ASP A 9 -22.61 8.90 -13.01
CA ASP A 9 -22.26 9.16 -14.40
C ASP A 9 -20.89 8.58 -14.81
N ASN A 10 -20.59 7.34 -14.38
CA ASN A 10 -19.34 6.62 -14.60
C ASN A 10 -18.10 7.23 -13.92
N GLU A 11 -18.28 8.22 -13.04
CA GLU A 11 -17.21 8.85 -12.28
C GLU A 11 -17.30 8.51 -10.80
N MET A 12 -16.15 8.36 -10.15
CA MET A 12 -16.09 8.19 -8.70
C MET A 12 -16.33 9.50 -7.98
N VAL A 13 -17.39 9.55 -7.19
CA VAL A 13 -17.70 10.66 -6.27
C VAL A 13 -17.37 10.21 -4.85
N LEU A 14 -16.27 10.76 -4.32
CA LEU A 14 -15.82 10.45 -2.96
C LEU A 14 -16.71 11.11 -1.91
N ASN A 15 -16.95 10.39 -0.82
CA ASN A 15 -17.48 10.97 0.41
C ASN A 15 -16.33 11.28 1.40
N GLU A 16 -16.67 11.70 2.61
CA GLU A 16 -15.69 11.98 3.68
C GLU A 16 -14.71 10.81 3.93
N ALA A 17 -15.21 9.57 3.92
CA ALA A 17 -14.35 8.39 4.11
C ALA A 17 -13.43 8.15 2.91
N GLY A 18 -13.92 8.39 1.69
CA GLY A 18 -13.12 8.35 0.46
C GLY A 18 -12.00 9.38 0.45
N HIS A 19 -12.29 10.61 0.87
CA HIS A 19 -11.29 11.66 1.00
C HIS A 19 -10.23 11.32 2.05
N VAL A 20 -10.62 10.76 3.20
CA VAL A 20 -9.66 10.26 4.19
C VAL A 20 -8.76 9.17 3.60
N ALA A 21 -9.32 8.24 2.82
CA ALA A 21 -8.54 7.20 2.16
C ALA A 21 -7.54 7.80 1.15
N GLU A 22 -7.98 8.73 0.31
CA GLU A 22 -7.12 9.40 -0.66
C GLU A 22 -5.99 10.20 0.02
N GLU A 23 -6.32 11.02 1.01
CA GLU A 23 -5.34 11.84 1.73
C GLU A 23 -4.27 10.97 2.40
N GLU A 24 -4.65 9.90 3.08
CA GLU A 24 -3.68 9.00 3.73
C GLU A 24 -2.85 8.20 2.72
N TRP A 25 -3.41 7.89 1.53
CA TRP A 25 -2.65 7.27 0.47
C TRP A 25 -1.54 8.22 0.00
N GLN A 26 -1.88 9.46 -0.35
CA GLN A 26 -0.93 10.49 -0.77
C GLN A 26 0.12 10.80 0.33
N ASN A 27 -0.31 10.81 1.59
CA ASN A 27 0.57 11.04 2.74
C ASN A 27 1.65 9.95 2.92
N THR A 28 1.50 8.78 2.28
CA THR A 28 2.52 7.73 2.27
C THR A 28 3.89 8.25 1.84
N ILE A 29 3.94 9.18 0.88
CA ILE A 29 5.20 9.79 0.40
C ILE A 29 5.89 10.58 1.51
N ASN A 30 5.12 11.33 2.31
CA ASN A 30 5.66 12.13 3.42
C ASN A 30 6.17 11.27 4.56
N ILE A 31 5.50 10.14 4.82
CA ILE A 31 5.91 9.17 5.84
C ILE A 31 7.17 8.41 5.39
N ARG A 32 7.40 8.27 4.08
CA ARG A 32 8.47 7.45 3.49
C ARG A 32 9.26 8.23 2.43
N PRO A 33 9.86 9.37 2.79
CA PRO A 33 10.47 10.27 1.82
C PRO A 33 11.62 9.57 1.09
N GLY A 34 11.55 9.57 -0.25
CA GLY A 34 12.57 8.97 -1.12
C GLY A 34 12.67 7.43 -1.06
N GLN A 35 11.70 6.75 -0.44
CA GLN A 35 11.64 5.28 -0.39
C GLN A 35 10.51 4.69 -1.24
N VAL A 36 9.49 5.50 -1.52
CA VAL A 36 8.27 5.10 -2.22
C VAL A 36 7.90 6.17 -3.24
N LEU A 37 7.49 5.73 -4.43
CA LEU A 37 6.80 6.55 -5.42
C LEU A 37 5.39 6.00 -5.63
N LEU A 38 4.42 6.88 -5.68
CA LEU A 38 3.03 6.55 -6.01
C LEU A 38 2.80 6.85 -7.48
N HIS A 39 2.22 5.89 -8.18
CA HIS A 39 1.83 6.01 -9.58
C HIS A 39 0.30 6.13 -9.66
N GLU A 40 -0.33 5.63 -10.72
CA GLU A 40 -1.77 5.64 -10.87
C GLU A 40 -2.45 4.88 -9.73
N TYR A 41 -3.50 5.49 -9.17
CA TYR A 41 -4.36 4.88 -8.16
C TYR A 41 -5.80 5.35 -8.38
N VAL A 42 -6.74 4.58 -7.83
CA VAL A 42 -8.16 4.93 -7.79
C VAL A 42 -8.76 4.41 -6.49
N ILE A 43 -9.55 5.25 -5.83
CA ILE A 43 -10.43 4.83 -4.74
C ILE A 43 -11.76 4.45 -5.38
N MET A 44 -12.21 3.22 -5.16
CA MET A 44 -13.51 2.73 -5.60
C MET A 44 -14.47 2.76 -4.40
N PRO A 45 -15.80 2.61 -4.60
CA PRO A 45 -16.77 2.67 -3.50
C PRO A 45 -16.45 1.73 -2.34
N ASN A 46 -15.88 0.55 -2.61
CA ASN A 46 -15.61 -0.46 -1.57
C ASN A 46 -14.16 -0.96 -1.51
N HIS A 47 -13.27 -0.51 -2.40
CA HIS A 47 -11.88 -0.94 -2.45
C HIS A 47 -10.98 0.13 -3.10
N MET A 48 -9.72 -0.19 -3.33
CA MET A 48 -8.74 0.71 -3.96
C MET A 48 -7.82 -0.11 -4.85
N HIS A 49 -7.44 0.46 -6.00
CA HIS A 49 -6.30 0.00 -6.78
C HIS A 49 -5.20 1.06 -6.79
N ALA A 50 -3.94 0.63 -6.75
CA ALA A 50 -2.82 1.53 -6.84
C ALA A 50 -1.57 0.83 -7.35
N ILE A 51 -0.75 1.56 -8.09
CA ILE A 51 0.62 1.18 -8.41
C ILE A 51 1.55 1.93 -7.47
N VAL A 52 2.49 1.19 -6.88
CA VAL A 52 3.50 1.72 -5.97
C VAL A 52 4.87 1.17 -6.34
N GLU A 53 5.86 2.05 -6.43
CA GLU A 53 7.26 1.70 -6.64
C GLU A 53 8.03 1.88 -5.34
N ILE A 54 8.81 0.86 -4.95
CA ILE A 54 9.70 0.91 -3.78
C ILE A 54 11.11 1.16 -4.31
N THR A 55 11.60 2.39 -4.17
CA THR A 55 12.83 2.87 -4.81
C THR A 55 14.10 2.39 -4.10
N GLN A 56 14.02 2.09 -2.80
CA GLN A 56 15.13 1.58 -2.04
C GLN A 56 14.98 0.07 -1.80
N SER A 57 15.55 -0.70 -2.72
CA SER A 57 16.04 -2.05 -2.44
C SER A 57 16.83 -2.01 -1.13
N THR A 58 16.48 -2.88 -0.18
CA THR A 58 17.19 -3.16 1.07
C THR A 58 18.62 -2.63 1.07
N SER A 59 18.89 -1.61 1.89
CA SER A 59 20.23 -1.04 2.01
C SER A 59 21.24 -2.19 2.18
N LEU A 60 22.36 -2.11 1.44
CA LEU A 60 23.49 -3.00 1.65
C LEU A 60 23.91 -3.05 3.13
N SER A 61 23.61 -2.02 3.93
CA SER A 61 23.82 -2.05 5.39
C SER A 61 22.97 -3.11 6.10
N THR A 62 21.70 -3.29 5.73
CA THR A 62 20.81 -4.31 6.31
C THR A 62 21.24 -5.70 5.90
N LEU A 63 21.55 -5.90 4.61
CA LEU A 63 22.09 -7.19 4.12
C LEU A 63 23.45 -7.51 4.74
N ARG A 64 24.32 -6.51 4.90
CA ARG A 64 25.62 -6.65 5.55
C ARG A 64 25.48 -6.96 7.05
N SER A 65 24.48 -6.40 7.73
CA SER A 65 24.20 -6.76 9.13
C SER A 65 23.75 -8.22 9.25
N ILE A 66 22.87 -8.70 8.35
CA ILE A 66 22.41 -10.09 8.33
C ILE A 66 23.57 -11.04 7.99
N TYR A 67 24.37 -10.70 6.96
CA TYR A 67 25.51 -11.49 6.49
C TYR A 67 26.64 -11.57 7.54
N ASN A 68 27.00 -10.44 8.16
CA ASN A 68 28.02 -10.40 9.21
C ASN A 68 27.57 -11.24 10.43
N ASN A 69 26.30 -11.17 10.82
CA ASN A 69 25.78 -11.99 11.92
C ASN A 69 25.76 -13.49 11.57
N TRP A 70 25.60 -13.86 10.30
CA TRP A 70 25.58 -15.26 9.88
C TRP A 70 27.00 -15.86 9.74
N HIS A 71 28.00 -15.06 9.39
CA HIS A 71 29.38 -15.53 9.16
C HIS A 71 30.35 -15.33 10.32
N ALA A 72 30.02 -14.49 11.32
CA ALA A 72 30.88 -14.31 12.48
C ALA A 72 30.91 -15.51 13.44
N GLY A 73 30.05 -16.54 13.24
CA GLY A 73 29.71 -17.47 14.32
C GLY A 73 28.98 -16.70 15.44
N PHE A 74 28.06 -17.31 16.15
CA PHE A 74 27.39 -16.63 17.27
C PHE A 74 28.46 -16.09 18.25
N PRO A 75 28.67 -14.76 18.36
CA PRO A 75 29.50 -14.26 19.41
C PRO A 75 28.69 -14.46 20.68
N GLU A 76 29.28 -15.17 21.63
CA GLU A 76 28.79 -15.33 23.00
C GLU A 76 28.97 -13.98 23.75
N VAL A 77 28.38 -12.92 23.19
CA VAL A 77 28.37 -11.57 23.73
C VAL A 77 26.91 -11.20 23.91
N VAL A 78 26.42 -11.47 25.11
CA VAL A 78 25.20 -10.88 25.67
C VAL A 78 25.46 -9.37 25.81
N ASP A 79 25.21 -8.63 24.73
CA ASP A 79 24.94 -7.21 24.81
C ASP A 79 23.46 -7.08 25.24
N ASP A 80 23.23 -6.62 26.47
CA ASP A 80 21.90 -6.41 27.07
C ASP A 80 21.06 -5.35 26.35
N ASN A 81 21.56 -4.79 25.24
CA ASN A 81 20.76 -3.98 24.35
C ASN A 81 19.93 -4.88 23.44
N PRO A 82 18.58 -4.96 23.61
CA PRO A 82 17.75 -5.69 22.68
C PRO A 82 18.01 -5.15 21.28
N ILE A 83 18.41 -6.04 20.36
CA ILE A 83 18.45 -5.72 18.92
C ILE A 83 17.11 -5.05 18.63
N PRO A 84 17.08 -3.77 18.24
CA PRO A 84 15.82 -3.11 18.03
C PRO A 84 15.06 -3.92 16.99
N CYS A 85 13.92 -4.47 17.39
CA CYS A 85 13.01 -5.17 16.49
C CYS A 85 12.41 -4.09 15.57
N HIS A 86 13.19 -3.69 14.57
CA HIS A 86 12.73 -2.79 13.54
C HIS A 86 11.81 -3.62 12.64
N SER A 87 10.51 -3.38 12.76
CA SER A 87 9.56 -3.85 11.76
C SER A 87 10.09 -3.45 10.38
N PRO A 88 10.10 -4.36 9.38
CA PRO A 88 10.63 -4.04 8.06
C PRO A 88 9.91 -2.82 7.49
N SER A 89 10.55 -1.66 7.47
CA SER A 89 9.91 -0.39 7.10
C SER A 89 9.73 -0.23 5.59
N HIS A 90 10.51 -0.98 4.80
CA HIS A 90 10.63 -0.83 3.35
C HIS A 90 9.92 -1.96 2.57
N THR A 91 9.02 -2.71 3.21
CA THR A 91 8.25 -3.77 2.54
C THR A 91 6.90 -3.24 2.08
N LEU A 92 6.36 -3.81 1.01
CA LEU A 92 4.98 -3.52 0.57
C LEU A 92 3.98 -3.73 1.72
N GLY A 93 4.14 -4.82 2.48
CA GLY A 93 3.30 -5.09 3.64
C GLY A 93 3.37 -4.02 4.73
N ALA A 94 4.50 -3.31 4.90
CA ALA A 94 4.62 -2.19 5.84
C ALA A 94 4.01 -0.89 5.34
N ILE A 95 4.02 -0.67 4.03
CA ILE A 95 3.31 0.42 3.37
C ILE A 95 1.81 0.21 3.54
N VAL A 96 1.30 -0.94 3.10
CA VAL A 96 -0.13 -1.28 3.16
C VAL A 96 -0.64 -1.31 4.60
N ARG A 97 0.13 -1.85 5.55
CA ARG A 97 -0.25 -1.82 6.97
C ARG A 97 -0.35 -0.39 7.51
N GLY A 98 0.63 0.46 7.19
CA GLY A 98 0.64 1.86 7.62
C GLY A 98 -0.57 2.62 7.08
N TYR A 99 -0.82 2.50 5.78
CA TYR A 99 -1.98 3.07 5.10
C TYR A 99 -3.30 2.61 5.73
N LYS A 100 -3.53 1.29 5.83
CA LYS A 100 -4.77 0.74 6.39
C LYS A 100 -5.01 1.19 7.83
N ALA A 101 -3.94 1.25 8.63
CA ALA A 101 -4.01 1.70 10.02
C ALA A 101 -4.33 3.19 10.14
N ALA A 102 -3.72 4.04 9.30
CA ALA A 102 -3.95 5.48 9.31
C ALA A 102 -5.40 5.83 8.96
N VAL A 103 -5.94 5.23 7.89
CA VAL A 103 -7.34 5.39 7.48
C VAL A 103 -8.30 4.92 8.57
N SER A 104 -8.11 3.70 9.10
CA SER A 104 -8.97 3.17 10.16
C SER A 104 -8.92 4.03 11.43
N LYS A 105 -7.75 4.60 11.75
CA LYS A 105 -7.57 5.50 12.89
C LYS A 105 -8.34 6.81 12.72
N ARG A 106 -8.30 7.41 11.53
CA ARG A 106 -9.03 8.65 11.24
C ARG A 106 -10.54 8.45 11.19
N LEU A 107 -11.00 7.30 10.69
CA LEU A 107 -12.43 6.97 10.62
C LEU A 107 -12.99 6.43 11.95
N GLY A 108 -12.13 5.95 12.85
CA GLY A 108 -12.54 5.47 14.18
C GLY A 108 -13.09 4.04 14.22
N PHE A 109 -13.02 3.29 13.12
CA PHE A 109 -13.45 1.90 13.03
C PHE A 109 -12.60 1.10 12.04
N THR A 110 -12.71 -0.23 12.07
CA THR A 110 -12.00 -1.10 11.11
C THR A 110 -12.68 -1.05 9.74
N VAL A 111 -11.95 -0.54 8.76
CA VAL A 111 -12.46 -0.30 7.40
C VAL A 111 -12.11 -1.44 6.46
N TRP A 112 -10.91 -2.01 6.62
CA TRP A 112 -10.29 -2.86 5.62
C TRP A 112 -10.51 -4.35 5.89
N GLN A 113 -10.78 -5.11 4.83
CA GLN A 113 -10.62 -6.56 4.85
C GLN A 113 -9.18 -6.97 5.16
N ARG A 114 -9.03 -8.18 5.72
CA ARG A 114 -7.73 -8.81 5.96
C ARG A 114 -7.06 -9.12 4.61
N ASN A 115 -5.74 -9.01 4.58
CA ASN A 115 -4.89 -9.18 3.39
C ASN A 115 -5.15 -8.13 2.30
N TYR A 116 -4.40 -8.23 1.20
CA TYR A 116 -4.50 -7.38 0.02
C TYR A 116 -3.96 -8.18 -1.17
N TYR A 117 -4.41 -7.85 -2.39
CA TYR A 117 -3.85 -8.39 -3.61
C TYR A 117 -2.60 -7.61 -4.00
N GLU A 118 -1.55 -8.31 -4.45
CA GLU A 118 -0.33 -7.70 -4.94
C GLU A 118 0.11 -8.38 -6.25
N HIS A 119 0.65 -7.58 -7.17
CA HIS A 119 1.16 -8.06 -8.45
C HIS A 119 2.43 -7.30 -8.82
N ILE A 120 3.49 -8.02 -9.20
CA ILE A 120 4.77 -7.41 -9.61
C ILE A 120 4.71 -7.06 -11.09
N ILE A 121 4.76 -5.77 -11.40
CA ILE A 121 4.83 -5.26 -12.78
C ILE A 121 6.28 -5.37 -13.28
N ARG A 122 6.50 -6.13 -14.35
CA ARG A 122 7.87 -6.48 -14.83
C ARG A 122 8.29 -5.83 -16.14
N ASN A 123 7.37 -5.18 -16.84
CA ASN A 123 7.66 -4.55 -18.13
C ASN A 123 6.70 -3.37 -18.38
N SER A 124 7.10 -2.48 -19.28
CA SER A 124 6.36 -1.27 -19.63
C SER A 124 4.97 -1.54 -20.21
N GLN A 125 4.80 -2.60 -21.00
CA GLN A 125 3.49 -2.94 -21.56
C GLN A 125 2.49 -3.36 -20.48
N SER A 126 2.96 -4.09 -19.46
CA SER A 126 2.13 -4.48 -18.31
C SER A 126 1.84 -3.28 -17.42
N TYR A 127 2.82 -2.39 -17.22
CA TYR A 127 2.60 -1.12 -16.54
C TYR A 127 1.47 -0.34 -17.19
N GLN A 128 1.59 -0.08 -18.50
CA GLN A 128 0.60 0.68 -19.24
C GLN A 128 -0.81 0.07 -19.13
N ARG A 129 -0.95 -1.25 -19.33
CA ARG A 129 -2.25 -1.93 -19.21
C ARG A 129 -2.86 -1.81 -17.82
N ILE A 130 -2.04 -1.92 -16.76
CA ILE A 130 -2.53 -1.83 -15.38
C ILE A 130 -2.88 -0.38 -15.04
N SER A 131 -2.07 0.60 -15.45
CA SER A 131 -2.37 2.01 -15.28
C SER A 131 -3.67 2.41 -15.98
N GLU A 132 -3.85 1.98 -17.24
CA GLU A 132 -5.09 2.19 -18.00
C GLU A 132 -6.30 1.55 -17.29
N TYR A 133 -6.15 0.30 -16.84
CA TYR A 133 -7.21 -0.39 -16.07
C TYR A 133 -7.59 0.40 -14.81
N ILE A 134 -6.63 0.88 -14.04
CA ILE A 134 -6.88 1.67 -12.82
C ILE A 134 -7.68 2.94 -13.12
N ILE A 135 -7.31 3.67 -14.18
CA ILE A 135 -7.96 4.92 -14.55
C ILE A 135 -9.40 4.69 -15.01
N ILE A 136 -9.63 3.63 -15.79
CA ILE A 136 -10.94 3.34 -16.41
C ILE A 136 -11.85 2.57 -15.43
N ASN A 137 -11.35 2.05 -14.31
CA ASN A 137 -12.13 1.20 -13.40
C ASN A 137 -13.45 1.83 -12.90
N PRO A 138 -13.52 3.14 -12.56
CA PRO A 138 -14.78 3.79 -12.21
C PRO A 138 -15.87 3.62 -13.29
N GLU A 139 -15.48 3.71 -14.57
CA GLU A 139 -16.41 3.57 -15.70
C GLU A 139 -16.93 2.13 -15.84
N ASN A 140 -16.12 1.15 -15.45
CA ASN A 140 -16.44 -0.27 -15.54
C ASN A 140 -16.99 -0.84 -14.23
N TRP A 141 -17.47 -0.01 -13.30
CA TRP A 141 -17.87 -0.44 -11.96
C TRP A 141 -18.92 -1.57 -11.97
N GLN A 142 -19.90 -1.52 -12.87
CA GLN A 142 -20.94 -2.54 -12.97
C GLN A 142 -20.41 -3.92 -13.39
N GLY A 143 -19.23 -4.00 -14.01
CA GLY A 143 -18.58 -5.24 -14.42
C GLY A 143 -17.49 -5.71 -13.46
N ASP A 144 -17.29 -5.02 -12.33
CA ASP A 144 -16.25 -5.33 -11.35
C ASP A 144 -16.64 -6.55 -10.51
N ASP A 145 -15.67 -7.43 -10.20
CA ASP A 145 -15.91 -8.63 -9.38
C ASP A 145 -16.38 -8.30 -7.95
N LEU A 146 -16.07 -7.09 -7.47
CA LEU A 146 -16.47 -6.58 -6.16
C LEU A 146 -17.71 -5.69 -6.23
N TYR A 147 -18.37 -5.61 -7.38
CA TYR A 147 -19.65 -4.92 -7.52
C TYR A 147 -20.72 -5.56 -6.64
N ILE A 148 -21.58 -4.71 -6.05
CA ILE A 148 -22.68 -5.13 -5.19
C ILE A 148 -23.92 -4.43 -5.72
N ASP A 149 -24.92 -5.20 -6.16
CA ASP A 149 -26.25 -4.67 -6.46
C ASP A 149 -26.88 -4.17 -5.15
N GLU A 150 -27.25 -2.88 -5.13
CA GLU A 150 -27.97 -2.25 -4.01
C GLU A 150 -29.46 -2.65 -3.97
#